data_AF-A0A834G1K6-F1
#
_entry.id   AF-A0A834G1K6-F1
#
_cell.length_a   1.000
_cell.length_b   1.000
_cell.length_c   1.000
_cell.angle_alpha   90.00
_cell.angle_beta   90.00
_cell.angle_gamma   90.00
#
_symmetry.space_group_name_H-M   'P 1'
#
loop_
_entity.id
_entity.type
_entity.pdbx_description
1 polymer ?
#
loop_
_entity_poly.entity_id
_entity_poly.type
_entity_poly.pdbx_seq_one_letter_code
_entity_poly.pdbx_strand_id
1 'polypeptide(L)'
;MAVVFQATGAATAPSSTTIFDSKRIQFSHLRSLSERKTICCAVRSDRRLYSVSCPRGRKAEPLIANAVATKAESSTASAASKPGNRRSYGSLVYNNLRFEADSVLTSQIPIGFGAFVCLIRSERKTICCAVRSDRRLYSVSCPRGRKAEPLIANAVANVSSMGPDNKNLGHELLLYEALREGLEEEMERDPTVCVVGEDVGHYGGSYKVTKGLADKYGDLRVLDTPIAENSFTGMAIGAAMTGLRPIVEGMNMGFLLLAFNQISNNCGMLHYTSGGQFKIPVVIRGPGGVGRQLGAEHSQRLESYFQSIPGIQLVACSTPYNAKGLMKAAIRSENPVILFEHVLLYNLKERIPDEEYVCNLEEAEMVRPGEHVTILTYSRMRYHVMQAAKTLVNKGYDPEVIDIRSLKPFDLYTIGNSVKKTHRVLIVEECMRTGGIGASLTAAISENFNDYLDAPIVCLSSQDVPTPYAKPLEDWTLVQPPKIVAAVEQLCQHK
;
A
#
# COMPACT_ATOMS: atom_id res chain seq x y z
N MET A 1 -27.96 7.23 -23.04
CA MET A 1 -28.82 6.16 -23.59
C MET A 1 -28.00 5.37 -24.60
N ALA A 2 -27.97 4.05 -24.71
CA ALA A 2 -28.53 2.92 -23.99
C ALA A 2 -27.75 1.69 -24.55
N VAL A 3 -27.54 0.66 -23.75
CA VAL A 3 -28.07 -0.70 -23.94
C VAL A 3 -27.58 -1.48 -25.19
N VAL A 4 -27.11 -2.67 -24.86
CA VAL A 4 -26.68 -3.80 -25.70
C VAL A 4 -27.73 -4.23 -26.72
N PHE A 5 -27.30 -4.56 -27.94
CA PHE A 5 -28.03 -5.45 -28.85
C PHE A 5 -27.14 -6.63 -29.28
N GLN A 6 -27.60 -7.85 -28.97
CA GLN A 6 -27.22 -9.08 -29.65
C GLN A 6 -27.90 -9.10 -31.02
N ALA A 7 -27.19 -9.49 -32.08
CA ALA A 7 -27.78 -9.76 -33.38
C ALA A 7 -27.31 -11.11 -33.93
N THR A 8 -28.25 -12.06 -33.99
CA THR A 8 -28.27 -13.18 -34.92
C THR A 8 -28.63 -12.66 -36.32
N GLY A 9 -27.94 -13.16 -37.36
CA GLY A 9 -28.01 -12.60 -38.70
C GLY A 9 -29.18 -13.08 -39.56
N ALA A 10 -29.51 -12.28 -40.58
CA ALA A 10 -29.80 -12.71 -41.95
C ALA A 10 -29.95 -11.49 -42.90
N ALA A 11 -29.64 -11.75 -44.17
CA ALA A 11 -29.52 -10.88 -45.35
C ALA A 11 -30.57 -9.78 -45.58
N THR A 12 -30.12 -8.62 -46.10
CA THR A 12 -30.34 -8.13 -47.49
C THR A 12 -29.86 -6.65 -47.63
N ALA A 13 -29.23 -6.34 -48.78
CA ALA A 13 -28.75 -5.01 -49.21
C ALA A 13 -29.87 -4.25 -50.00
N PRO A 14 -29.70 -3.03 -50.58
CA PRO A 14 -28.51 -2.16 -50.73
C PRO A 14 -28.74 -0.62 -50.61
N SER A 15 -27.72 0.15 -51.05
CA SER A 15 -27.64 1.61 -51.34
C SER A 15 -27.09 2.51 -50.22
N SER A 16 -26.16 3.46 -50.42
CA SER A 16 -25.33 3.88 -51.56
C SER A 16 -24.26 4.90 -51.10
N THR A 17 -23.05 4.84 -51.69
CA THR A 17 -22.04 5.93 -51.91
C THR A 17 -21.48 6.69 -50.70
N THR A 18 -20.18 6.63 -50.37
CA THR A 18 -19.07 7.19 -51.17
C THR A 18 -17.67 6.69 -50.70
N ILE A 19 -17.04 5.87 -51.55
CA ILE A 19 -15.67 6.00 -52.12
C ILE A 19 -14.50 6.39 -51.17
N PHE A 20 -13.66 5.41 -50.85
CA PHE A 20 -12.20 5.57 -50.88
C PHE A 20 -11.54 4.31 -51.49
N ASP A 21 -10.58 4.56 -52.38
CA ASP A 21 -10.03 3.66 -53.40
C ASP A 21 -9.05 2.62 -52.83
N SER A 22 -9.25 1.34 -53.18
CA SER A 22 -8.42 0.21 -52.75
C SER A 22 -7.99 -0.63 -53.95
N LYS A 23 -6.93 -0.22 -54.64
CA LYS A 23 -6.24 -1.07 -55.63
C LYS A 23 -4.72 -0.86 -55.61
N ARG A 24 -4.05 -1.64 -54.75
CA ARG A 24 -2.77 -2.30 -55.06
C ARG A 24 -2.47 -3.33 -53.98
N ILE A 25 -2.79 -4.59 -54.25
CA ILE A 25 -1.97 -5.80 -54.08
C ILE A 25 -2.89 -6.96 -54.48
N GLN A 26 -2.56 -7.60 -55.61
CA GLN A 26 -3.20 -8.83 -56.08
C GLN A 26 -2.60 -10.03 -55.34
N PHE A 27 -3.44 -10.97 -54.88
CA PHE A 27 -3.04 -12.34 -54.57
C PHE A 27 -3.61 -13.27 -55.64
N SER A 28 -2.74 -14.04 -56.29
CA SER A 28 -3.10 -15.08 -57.25
C SER A 28 -3.07 -16.48 -56.59
N HIS A 29 -4.08 -17.27 -56.96
CA HIS A 29 -4.24 -18.73 -56.87
C HIS A 29 -4.36 -19.46 -55.50
N LEU A 30 -5.65 -19.73 -55.17
CA LEU A 30 -6.28 -20.96 -54.66
C LEU A 30 -5.41 -22.17 -54.23
N ARG A 31 -5.69 -22.70 -53.03
CA ARG A 31 -6.33 -24.04 -52.83
C ARG A 31 -6.79 -24.23 -51.37
N SER A 32 -7.89 -24.97 -51.22
CA SER A 32 -8.59 -25.29 -49.97
C SER A 32 -7.72 -26.01 -48.95
N LEU A 33 -8.04 -25.84 -47.64
CA LEU A 33 -7.92 -26.87 -46.59
C LEU A 33 -8.46 -26.38 -45.23
N SER A 34 -9.55 -27.03 -44.80
CA SER A 34 -9.82 -27.58 -43.45
C SER A 34 -9.54 -26.76 -42.17
N GLU A 35 -10.57 -26.75 -41.31
CA GLU A 35 -10.56 -26.35 -39.89
C GLU A 35 -9.35 -26.88 -39.07
N ARG A 36 -8.98 -26.10 -38.03
CA ARG A 36 -8.00 -26.36 -36.94
C ARG A 36 -6.54 -25.93 -37.18
N LYS A 37 -6.22 -24.64 -36.98
CA LYS A 37 -4.93 -24.16 -36.45
C LYS A 37 -5.11 -22.83 -35.69
N THR A 38 -4.75 -22.79 -34.41
CA THR A 38 -4.52 -21.54 -33.67
C THR A 38 -3.12 -21.06 -34.01
N ILE A 39 -2.99 -19.85 -34.54
CA ILE A 39 -1.71 -19.18 -34.79
C ILE A 39 -1.52 -18.14 -33.68
N CYS A 40 -0.47 -18.29 -32.88
CA CYS A 40 -0.06 -17.25 -31.93
C CYS A 40 0.95 -16.33 -32.62
N CYS A 41 0.61 -15.05 -32.75
CA CYS A 41 1.53 -14.01 -33.22
C CYS A 41 2.09 -13.27 -32.00
N ALA A 42 3.42 -13.20 -31.89
CA ALA A 42 4.11 -12.30 -30.96
C ALA A 42 4.70 -11.13 -31.75
N VAL A 43 4.39 -9.89 -31.34
CA VAL A 43 4.97 -8.68 -31.94
C VAL A 43 6.08 -8.18 -31.01
N ARG A 44 7.32 -8.11 -31.53
CA ARG A 44 8.43 -7.37 -30.90
C ARG A 44 8.68 -6.07 -31.67
N SER A 45 9.36 -5.14 -31.01
CA SER A 45 9.58 -3.74 -31.39
C SER A 45 10.48 -3.51 -32.63
N ASP A 46 10.81 -4.54 -33.41
CA ASP A 46 11.73 -4.46 -34.56
C ASP A 46 11.12 -4.82 -35.93
N ARG A 47 9.78 -4.95 -36.03
CA ARG A 47 9.00 -5.06 -37.29
C ARG A 47 9.46 -6.15 -38.29
N ARG A 48 9.97 -7.30 -37.84
CA ARG A 48 10.16 -8.49 -38.70
C ARG A 48 9.25 -9.65 -38.30
N LEU A 49 8.70 -10.35 -39.29
CA LEU A 49 7.78 -11.48 -39.13
C LEU A 49 8.52 -12.81 -39.36
N TYR A 50 8.42 -13.73 -38.40
CA TYR A 50 8.85 -15.12 -38.57
C TYR A 50 7.72 -16.05 -38.16
N SER A 51 7.40 -17.04 -39.00
CA SER A 51 6.46 -18.11 -38.68
C SER A 51 7.21 -19.31 -38.11
N VAL A 52 6.74 -19.84 -36.97
CA VAL A 52 7.23 -21.10 -36.39
C VAL A 52 6.07 -22.09 -36.38
N SER A 53 6.25 -23.22 -37.07
CA SER A 53 5.33 -24.35 -37.04
C SER A 53 5.93 -25.47 -36.20
N CYS A 54 5.27 -25.88 -35.11
CA CYS A 54 5.62 -27.10 -34.37
C CYS A 54 4.63 -28.24 -34.67
N PRO A 55 5.10 -29.49 -34.89
CA PRO A 55 4.24 -30.66 -35.00
C PRO A 55 3.72 -31.14 -33.63
N ARG A 56 2.49 -31.65 -33.60
CA ARG A 56 1.81 -32.18 -32.42
C ARG A 56 2.43 -33.49 -31.92
N GLY A 57 2.51 -33.64 -30.60
CA GLY A 57 2.50 -34.95 -29.94
C GLY A 57 3.15 -35.01 -28.56
N ARG A 58 2.43 -34.58 -27.51
CA ARG A 58 2.37 -35.20 -26.16
C ARG A 58 1.42 -34.39 -25.27
N LYS A 59 0.70 -35.11 -24.39
CA LYS A 59 -0.44 -34.66 -23.58
C LYS A 59 -0.09 -33.45 -22.70
N ALA A 60 -1.05 -32.54 -22.54
CA ALA A 60 -0.98 -31.46 -21.57
C ALA A 60 -1.20 -32.01 -20.16
N GLU A 61 -0.21 -31.84 -19.29
CA GLU A 61 -0.37 -31.96 -17.84
C GLU A 61 -0.52 -30.54 -17.24
N PRO A 62 -1.37 -30.36 -16.22
CA PRO A 62 -1.53 -29.05 -15.57
C PRO A 62 -0.26 -28.73 -14.77
N LEU A 63 0.41 -27.63 -15.13
CA LEU A 63 1.53 -27.11 -14.35
C LEU A 63 1.02 -26.49 -13.05
N ILE A 64 1.05 -27.30 -12.00
CA ILE A 64 1.03 -26.88 -10.59
C ILE A 64 2.46 -26.44 -10.25
N ALA A 65 2.67 -25.16 -9.98
CA ALA A 65 3.95 -24.65 -9.50
C ALA A 65 4.02 -24.76 -7.97
N ASN A 66 4.47 -25.91 -7.47
CA ASN A 66 5.04 -26.04 -6.13
C ASN A 66 6.55 -26.27 -6.30
N ALA A 67 7.38 -25.37 -5.78
CA ALA A 67 8.83 -25.57 -5.70
C ALA A 67 9.26 -25.49 -4.23
N VAL A 68 9.28 -26.66 -3.58
CA VAL A 68 10.00 -26.93 -2.34
C VAL A 68 11.36 -27.55 -2.72
N ALA A 69 12.41 -27.09 -2.06
CA ALA A 69 13.79 -27.50 -2.24
C ALA A 69 14.01 -29.01 -2.01
N THR A 70 14.81 -29.64 -2.87
CA THR A 70 15.34 -30.99 -2.60
C THR A 70 16.86 -30.98 -2.42
N LYS A 71 17.23 -31.73 -1.39
CA LYS A 71 18.54 -32.00 -0.81
C LYS A 71 19.39 -32.84 -1.75
N ALA A 72 20.70 -32.65 -1.68
CA ALA A 72 21.71 -33.38 -2.45
C ALA A 72 21.85 -34.84 -2.00
N GLU A 73 22.09 -35.74 -2.95
CA GLU A 73 22.81 -37.00 -2.73
C GLU A 73 23.58 -37.45 -3.98
N SER A 74 24.62 -38.23 -3.72
CA SER A 74 25.84 -38.53 -4.46
C SER A 74 25.74 -39.57 -5.60
N SER A 75 26.57 -39.45 -6.64
CA SER A 75 27.41 -40.55 -7.19
C SER A 75 28.27 -40.09 -8.39
N THR A 76 29.31 -40.87 -8.65
CA THR A 76 30.61 -40.59 -9.29
C THR A 76 30.72 -40.90 -10.79
N ALA A 77 31.72 -40.25 -11.44
CA ALA A 77 32.51 -40.66 -12.64
C ALA A 77 31.80 -40.60 -14.02
N SER A 78 32.39 -40.23 -15.17
CA SER A 78 33.75 -39.86 -15.62
C SER A 78 33.73 -39.24 -17.04
N ALA A 79 34.85 -38.63 -17.44
CA ALA A 79 35.41 -38.53 -18.80
C ALA A 79 34.87 -37.51 -19.85
N ALA A 80 35.67 -36.45 -20.03
CA ALA A 80 36.26 -35.90 -21.27
C ALA A 80 35.42 -35.71 -22.56
N SER A 81 35.25 -34.45 -22.98
CA SER A 81 35.85 -33.87 -24.22
C SER A 81 35.27 -32.47 -24.54
N LYS A 82 36.14 -31.50 -24.88
CA LYS A 82 35.80 -30.22 -25.57
C LYS A 82 35.46 -30.54 -27.05
N PRO A 83 34.71 -29.72 -27.84
CA PRO A 83 34.92 -28.27 -28.02
C PRO A 83 33.67 -27.40 -28.38
N GLY A 84 33.86 -26.08 -28.48
CA GLY A 84 33.01 -25.23 -29.34
C GLY A 84 32.41 -23.97 -28.70
N ASN A 85 33.18 -22.89 -28.69
CA ASN A 85 32.73 -21.52 -28.39
C ASN A 85 31.66 -21.03 -29.38
N ARG A 86 30.51 -20.56 -28.88
CA ARG A 86 29.79 -19.40 -29.42
C ARG A 86 29.30 -18.54 -28.25
N ARG A 87 30.05 -17.48 -27.95
CA ARG A 87 29.64 -16.39 -27.04
C ARG A 87 28.70 -15.46 -27.80
N SER A 88 27.52 -15.21 -27.27
CA SER A 88 26.67 -14.07 -27.64
C SER A 88 26.75 -13.03 -26.51
N TYR A 89 27.27 -11.85 -26.84
CA TYR A 89 27.43 -10.72 -25.92
C TYR A 89 26.08 -10.04 -25.69
N GLY A 90 25.73 -9.77 -24.43
CA GLY A 90 24.59 -8.93 -24.05
C GLY A 90 25.07 -7.78 -23.19
N SER A 91 24.78 -6.54 -23.61
CA SER A 91 25.03 -5.33 -22.82
C SER A 91 23.77 -4.95 -22.04
N LEU A 92 23.92 -4.68 -20.73
CA LEU A 92 22.88 -4.02 -19.92
C LEU A 92 23.27 -2.55 -19.70
N VAL A 93 22.33 -1.64 -19.95
CA VAL A 93 22.49 -0.20 -19.68
C VAL A 93 21.53 0.17 -18.56
N TYR A 94 22.06 0.70 -17.46
CA TYR A 94 21.28 1.29 -16.38
C TYR A 94 21.96 2.60 -15.96
N ASN A 95 21.22 3.73 -16.03
CA ASN A 95 21.70 5.07 -15.66
C ASN A 95 23.12 5.43 -16.17
N ASN A 96 23.31 5.41 -17.49
CA ASN A 96 24.52 5.88 -18.18
C ASN A 96 25.87 5.21 -17.81
N LEU A 97 25.86 4.05 -17.15
CA LEU A 97 27.07 3.26 -16.92
C LEU A 97 27.01 1.94 -17.71
N ARG A 98 28.03 1.68 -18.53
CA ARG A 98 28.21 0.41 -19.25
C ARG A 98 29.06 -0.53 -18.42
N PHE A 99 28.61 -1.77 -18.23
CA PHE A 99 29.39 -2.83 -17.60
C PHE A 99 29.53 -4.01 -18.56
N GLU A 100 30.76 -4.45 -18.82
CA GLU A 100 31.07 -5.70 -19.53
C GLU A 100 31.53 -6.73 -18.50
N ALA A 101 30.82 -7.87 -18.39
CA ALA A 101 31.23 -8.98 -17.54
C ALA A 101 30.84 -10.32 -18.16
N ASP A 102 31.78 -11.28 -18.11
CA ASP A 102 31.72 -12.59 -18.79
C ASP A 102 30.72 -13.60 -18.16
N SER A 103 30.12 -13.28 -17.00
CA SER A 103 28.95 -13.98 -16.42
C SER A 103 28.47 -13.20 -15.18
N VAL A 104 27.15 -13.02 -15.02
CA VAL A 104 26.57 -12.31 -13.87
C VAL A 104 25.59 -13.24 -13.15
N LEU A 105 25.85 -13.49 -11.86
CA LEU A 105 24.93 -14.17 -10.95
C LEU A 105 24.54 -13.16 -9.87
N THR A 106 23.40 -12.51 -10.03
CA THR A 106 22.87 -11.54 -9.06
C THR A 106 22.02 -12.25 -8.02
N SER A 107 22.42 -12.21 -6.75
CA SER A 107 21.52 -12.45 -5.61
C SER A 107 21.22 -11.13 -4.92
N GLN A 108 19.96 -10.69 -4.93
CA GLN A 108 19.51 -9.57 -4.11
C GLN A 108 19.18 -10.09 -2.72
N ILE A 109 19.84 -9.57 -1.69
CA ILE A 109 19.51 -9.86 -0.29
C ILE A 109 18.95 -8.56 0.30
N PRO A 110 17.67 -8.52 0.71
CA PRO A 110 17.11 -7.36 1.39
C PRO A 110 17.72 -7.26 2.79
N ILE A 111 18.27 -6.10 3.11
CA ILE A 111 18.68 -5.71 4.46
C ILE A 111 17.90 -4.42 4.71
N GLY A 112 17.07 -4.37 5.77
CA GLY A 112 16.11 -3.29 6.00
C GLY A 112 16.69 -1.87 5.89
N PHE A 113 15.79 -0.87 5.69
CA PHE A 113 16.07 0.54 5.38
C PHE A 113 16.56 0.83 3.95
N GLY A 114 15.77 0.42 2.94
CA GLY A 114 15.91 0.94 1.55
C GLY A 114 17.30 0.73 0.93
N ALA A 115 18.06 -0.25 1.41
CA ALA A 115 19.42 -0.54 0.97
C ALA A 115 19.47 -1.95 0.36
N PHE A 116 20.18 -2.06 -0.77
CA PHE A 116 20.41 -3.34 -1.44
C PHE A 116 21.91 -3.65 -1.44
N VAL A 117 22.26 -4.89 -1.16
CA VAL A 117 23.61 -5.39 -1.37
C VAL A 117 23.66 -6.12 -2.70
N CYS A 118 24.51 -5.64 -3.61
CA CYS A 118 24.81 -6.32 -4.86
C CYS A 118 26.15 -7.04 -4.72
N LEU A 119 26.11 -8.38 -4.80
CA LEU A 119 27.31 -9.21 -4.83
C LEU A 119 27.72 -9.42 -6.29
N ILE A 120 28.86 -8.83 -6.68
CA ILE A 120 29.45 -9.07 -8.00
C ILE A 120 30.58 -10.07 -7.80
N ARG A 121 30.40 -11.27 -8.37
CA ARG A 121 31.38 -12.35 -8.31
C ARG A 121 32.13 -12.40 -9.64
N SER A 122 33.42 -12.07 -9.61
CA SER A 122 34.36 -12.34 -10.71
C SER A 122 35.25 -13.51 -10.29
N GLU A 123 35.69 -14.34 -11.25
CA GLU A 123 36.55 -15.53 -11.01
C GLU A 123 37.83 -15.23 -10.20
N ARG A 124 38.22 -13.95 -10.03
CA ARG A 124 39.42 -13.56 -9.28
C ARG A 124 39.20 -12.64 -8.08
N LYS A 125 38.01 -12.06 -7.87
CA LYS A 125 37.69 -11.18 -6.71
C LYS A 125 36.18 -11.16 -6.41
N THR A 126 35.84 -11.16 -5.12
CA THR A 126 34.49 -10.82 -4.62
C THR A 126 34.50 -9.36 -4.19
N ILE A 127 33.60 -8.55 -4.75
CA ILE A 127 33.41 -7.14 -4.34
C ILE A 127 32.00 -7.03 -3.77
N CYS A 128 31.89 -6.56 -2.52
CA CYS A 128 30.62 -6.23 -1.90
C CYS A 128 30.35 -4.74 -2.08
N CYS A 129 29.26 -4.41 -2.78
CA CYS A 129 28.78 -3.03 -2.90
C CYS A 129 27.44 -2.91 -2.18
N ALA A 130 27.35 -1.99 -1.23
CA ALA A 130 26.10 -1.58 -0.62
C ALA A 130 25.61 -0.29 -1.32
N VAL A 131 24.37 -0.29 -1.78
CA VAL A 131 23.74 0.88 -2.40
C VAL A 131 22.59 1.33 -1.49
N ARG A 132 22.69 2.55 -0.96
CA ARG A 132 21.62 3.23 -0.22
C ARG A 132 20.81 4.13 -1.18
N SER A 133 19.59 4.46 -0.76
CA SER A 133 18.67 5.38 -1.46
C SER A 133 19.20 6.82 -1.64
N ASP A 134 20.38 7.15 -1.10
CA ASP A 134 21.04 8.46 -1.16
C ASP A 134 22.03 8.63 -2.34
N ARG A 135 22.07 7.68 -3.29
CA ARG A 135 22.89 7.70 -4.52
C ARG A 135 24.42 7.74 -4.30
N ARG A 136 24.95 7.35 -3.13
CA ARG A 136 26.40 7.22 -2.89
C ARG A 136 26.87 5.77 -2.90
N LEU A 137 27.98 5.51 -3.58
CA LEU A 137 28.63 4.18 -3.70
C LEU A 137 29.80 4.11 -2.73
N TYR A 138 29.77 3.16 -1.79
CA TYR A 138 30.87 2.89 -0.88
C TYR A 138 31.45 1.50 -1.19
N SER A 139 32.73 1.44 -1.56
CA SER A 139 33.43 0.17 -1.78
C SER A 139 34.14 -0.26 -0.51
N VAL A 140 33.88 -1.48 -0.04
CA VAL A 140 34.67 -2.11 1.04
C VAL A 140 35.41 -3.31 0.46
N SER A 141 36.75 -3.26 0.51
CA SER A 141 37.61 -4.39 0.14
C SER A 141 38.04 -5.16 1.37
N CYS A 142 37.66 -6.44 1.49
CA CYS A 142 38.19 -7.32 2.53
C CYS A 142 39.52 -7.98 2.07
N PRO A 143 40.61 -7.90 2.86
CA PRO A 143 41.79 -8.74 2.65
C PRO A 143 41.51 -10.20 3.03
N ARG A 144 42.14 -11.15 2.32
CA ARG A 144 41.97 -12.60 2.53
C ARG A 144 42.44 -13.02 3.93
N GLY A 145 41.63 -13.84 4.63
CA GLY A 145 42.15 -14.77 5.64
C GLY A 145 41.73 -14.60 7.11
N ARG A 146 40.52 -14.11 7.43
CA ARG A 146 39.96 -14.25 8.80
C ARG A 146 38.53 -14.78 8.75
N LYS A 147 38.20 -15.67 9.70
CA LYS A 147 36.85 -16.20 9.91
C LYS A 147 35.87 -15.03 10.10
N ALA A 148 34.73 -15.09 9.43
CA ALA A 148 33.68 -14.09 9.57
C ALA A 148 33.01 -14.26 10.94
N GLU A 149 33.22 -13.30 11.84
CA GLU A 149 32.30 -13.07 12.96
C GLU A 149 31.05 -12.36 12.42
N PRO A 150 29.85 -12.68 12.90
CA PRO A 150 28.64 -11.99 12.48
C PRO A 150 28.73 -10.53 12.93
N LEU A 151 28.75 -9.62 11.97
CA LEU A 151 28.52 -8.20 12.19
C LEU A 151 27.07 -8.03 12.65
N ILE A 152 26.85 -8.06 13.97
CA ILE A 152 25.63 -7.55 14.58
C ILE A 152 25.68 -6.04 14.40
N ALA A 153 24.95 -5.54 13.40
CA ALA A 153 24.70 -4.11 13.25
C ALA A 153 23.72 -3.69 14.35
N ASN A 154 24.23 -3.44 15.55
CA ASN A 154 23.52 -2.66 16.56
C ASN A 154 23.52 -1.20 16.11
N ALA A 155 22.65 -0.87 15.15
CA ALA A 155 22.24 0.50 14.91
C ALA A 155 21.22 0.86 16.00
N VAL A 156 21.72 1.01 17.23
CA VAL A 156 21.02 1.82 18.23
C VAL A 156 21.05 3.23 17.67
N ALA A 157 19.88 3.85 17.48
CA ALA A 157 19.80 5.27 17.25
C ALA A 157 20.57 5.93 18.41
N ASN A 158 21.75 6.49 18.13
CA ASN A 158 22.43 7.35 19.08
C ASN A 158 21.51 8.54 19.31
N VAL A 159 20.71 8.46 20.37
CA VAL A 159 20.22 9.66 21.05
C VAL A 159 21.50 10.33 21.53
N SER A 160 22.01 11.27 20.75
CA SER A 160 23.06 12.16 21.19
C SER A 160 22.56 12.79 22.49
N SER A 161 23.29 12.59 23.58
CA SER A 161 23.09 13.29 24.83
C SER A 161 23.23 14.79 24.57
N MET A 162 22.11 15.45 24.25
CA MET A 162 22.05 16.89 24.16
C MET A 162 22.26 17.47 25.56
N GLY A 163 23.06 18.52 25.65
CA GLY A 163 23.21 19.34 26.85
C GLY A 163 21.86 19.91 27.33
N PRO A 164 21.81 20.56 28.50
CA PRO A 164 20.57 20.77 29.25
C PRO A 164 19.51 21.70 28.62
N ASP A 165 19.74 22.28 27.44
CA ASP A 165 19.02 23.47 26.99
C ASP A 165 18.08 23.30 25.78
N ASN A 166 17.75 22.08 25.34
CA ASN A 166 16.89 21.88 24.15
C ASN A 166 15.55 21.18 24.42
N LYS A 167 14.91 21.47 25.55
CA LYS A 167 13.67 20.78 25.97
C LYS A 167 12.36 21.32 25.38
N ASN A 168 12.38 22.32 24.49
CA ASN A 168 11.16 23.02 24.02
C ASN A 168 11.15 23.38 22.52
N LEU A 169 11.64 22.52 21.62
CA LEU A 169 11.33 22.64 20.19
C LEU A 169 10.04 21.86 19.91
N GLY A 170 9.11 22.44 19.17
CA GLY A 170 7.79 21.87 18.89
C GLY A 170 6.63 22.72 19.39
N HIS A 171 5.55 22.76 18.62
CA HIS A 171 4.34 23.50 18.94
C HIS A 171 3.15 22.55 19.17
N GLU A 172 2.18 23.03 19.92
CA GLU A 172 0.97 22.27 20.22
C GLU A 172 -0.14 22.60 19.24
N LEU A 173 -0.80 21.56 18.73
CA LEU A 173 -1.93 21.71 17.83
C LEU A 173 -2.89 20.53 17.90
N LEU A 174 -4.08 20.77 17.36
CA LEU A 174 -5.12 19.77 17.21
C LEU A 174 -4.86 18.91 15.97
N LEU A 175 -5.38 17.70 15.93
CA LEU A 175 -5.17 16.78 14.80
C LEU A 175 -5.64 17.38 13.47
N TYR A 176 -6.77 18.10 13.44
CA TYR A 176 -7.21 18.77 12.21
C TYR A 176 -6.24 19.88 11.76
N GLU A 177 -5.58 20.54 12.70
CA GLU A 177 -4.56 21.55 12.42
C GLU A 177 -3.28 20.88 11.90
N ALA A 178 -2.96 19.67 12.36
CA ALA A 178 -1.80 18.91 11.89
C ALA A 178 -1.98 18.45 10.44
N LEU A 179 -3.19 18.01 10.09
CA LEU A 179 -3.58 17.71 8.72
C LEU A 179 -3.49 18.96 7.84
N ARG A 180 -3.98 20.10 8.34
CA ARG A 180 -3.91 21.39 7.63
C ARG A 180 -2.46 21.81 7.39
N GLU A 181 -1.62 21.74 8.40
CA GLU A 181 -0.21 22.13 8.32
C GLU A 181 0.56 21.22 7.36
N GLY A 182 0.35 19.90 7.41
CA GLY A 182 0.91 18.97 6.44
C GLY A 182 0.45 19.25 5.00
N LEU A 183 -0.83 19.60 4.82
CA LEU A 183 -1.38 20.01 3.54
C LEU A 183 -0.77 21.32 3.04
N GLU A 184 -0.70 22.33 3.90
CA GLU A 184 -0.16 23.66 3.58
C GLU A 184 1.31 23.59 3.18
N GLU A 185 2.12 22.83 3.92
CA GLU A 185 3.54 22.63 3.62
C GLU A 185 3.75 21.96 2.25
N GLU A 186 2.95 20.95 1.89
CA GLU A 186 3.08 20.31 0.57
C GLU A 186 2.53 21.18 -0.57
N MET A 187 1.50 21.98 -0.31
CA MET A 187 0.99 22.96 -1.28
C MET A 187 1.98 24.09 -1.55
N GLU A 188 2.74 24.52 -0.54
CA GLU A 188 3.82 25.50 -0.66
C GLU A 188 5.03 24.92 -1.39
N ARG A 189 5.36 23.66 -1.09
CA ARG A 189 6.47 22.94 -1.72
C ARG A 189 6.22 22.61 -3.20
N ASP A 190 4.99 22.25 -3.56
CA ASP A 190 4.65 21.76 -4.90
C ASP A 190 3.45 22.51 -5.48
N PRO A 191 3.63 23.31 -6.54
CA PRO A 191 2.56 24.10 -7.15
C PRO A 191 1.48 23.24 -7.84
N THR A 192 1.73 21.94 -8.02
CA THR A 192 0.80 21.00 -8.66
C THR A 192 -0.20 20.37 -7.68
N VAL A 193 0.00 20.55 -6.37
CA VAL A 193 -0.88 20.00 -5.32
C VAL A 193 -2.13 20.87 -5.19
N CYS A 194 -3.31 20.31 -5.43
CA CYS A 194 -4.58 21.02 -5.28
C CYS A 194 -5.57 20.22 -4.45
N VAL A 195 -6.52 20.91 -3.82
CA VAL A 195 -7.59 20.31 -3.03
C VAL A 195 -8.89 20.48 -3.78
N VAL A 196 -9.72 19.44 -3.78
CA VAL A 196 -11.03 19.43 -4.42
C VAL A 196 -12.03 18.68 -3.56
N GLY A 197 -13.21 19.25 -3.38
CA GLY A 197 -14.29 18.63 -2.61
C GLY A 197 -15.40 19.61 -2.27
N GLU A 198 -16.35 19.14 -1.48
CA GLU A 198 -17.46 19.95 -1.00
C GLU A 198 -17.02 20.81 0.17
N ASP A 199 -17.31 22.12 0.09
CA ASP A 199 -17.03 23.11 1.14
C ASP A 199 -15.54 23.24 1.54
N VAL A 200 -14.59 22.72 0.75
CA VAL A 200 -13.15 22.76 1.04
C VAL A 200 -12.52 24.14 0.87
N GLY A 201 -13.12 24.98 0.01
CA GLY A 201 -12.63 26.30 -0.37
C GLY A 201 -13.00 27.35 0.66
N HIS A 202 -14.02 28.16 0.35
CA HIS A 202 -14.38 29.33 1.16
C HIS A 202 -14.82 28.98 2.59
N TYR A 203 -15.46 27.83 2.77
CA TYR A 203 -15.91 27.39 4.10
C TYR A 203 -14.75 26.77 4.92
N GLY A 204 -13.69 26.31 4.26
CA GLY A 204 -12.50 25.74 4.89
C GLY A 204 -12.65 24.29 5.35
N GLY A 205 -13.58 23.54 4.76
CA GLY A 205 -13.91 22.16 5.08
C GLY A 205 -14.84 22.06 6.29
N SER A 206 -15.63 20.98 6.35
CA SER A 206 -16.60 20.75 7.43
C SER A 206 -15.92 20.62 8.81
N TYR A 207 -14.70 20.09 8.83
CA TYR A 207 -13.88 19.92 10.02
C TYR A 207 -12.66 20.85 10.08
N LYS A 208 -12.65 21.91 9.28
CA LYS A 208 -11.63 22.98 9.32
C LYS A 208 -10.20 22.58 8.93
N VAL A 209 -10.03 21.41 8.31
CA VAL A 209 -8.72 20.94 7.80
C VAL A 209 -8.20 21.83 6.66
N THR A 210 -9.06 22.44 5.84
CA THR A 210 -8.63 23.30 4.72
C THR A 210 -8.84 24.79 5.01
N LYS A 211 -9.11 25.15 6.28
CA LYS A 211 -9.45 26.52 6.68
C LYS A 211 -8.31 27.50 6.36
N GLY A 212 -8.63 28.52 5.56
CA GLY A 212 -7.72 29.60 5.15
C GLY A 212 -6.86 29.29 3.92
N LEU A 213 -6.92 28.07 3.38
CA LEU A 213 -6.11 27.70 2.22
C LEU A 213 -6.60 28.33 0.93
N ALA A 214 -7.92 28.50 0.76
CA ALA A 214 -8.48 29.19 -0.40
C ALA A 214 -8.03 30.66 -0.47
N ASP A 215 -8.03 31.37 0.67
CA ASP A 215 -7.54 32.75 0.75
C ASP A 215 -6.04 32.85 0.39
N LYS A 216 -5.25 31.83 0.76
CA LYS A 216 -3.80 31.79 0.52
C LYS A 216 -3.43 31.40 -0.92
N TYR A 217 -4.12 30.41 -1.51
CA TYR A 217 -3.72 29.78 -2.78
C TYR A 217 -4.70 30.00 -3.94
N GLY A 218 -5.90 30.50 -3.67
CA GLY A 218 -6.96 30.76 -4.64
C GLY A 218 -7.76 29.52 -5.07
N ASP A 219 -8.91 29.78 -5.69
CA ASP A 219 -9.94 28.79 -6.04
C ASP A 219 -9.46 27.66 -6.97
N LEU A 220 -8.42 27.91 -7.78
CA LEU A 220 -7.87 26.88 -8.67
C LEU A 220 -7.01 25.86 -7.92
N ARG A 221 -6.53 26.18 -6.72
CA ARG A 221 -5.73 25.30 -5.87
C ARG A 221 -6.54 24.71 -4.72
N VAL A 222 -7.64 25.34 -4.33
CA VAL A 222 -8.58 24.85 -3.31
C VAL A 222 -10.01 25.04 -3.84
N LEU A 223 -10.50 24.03 -4.56
CA LEU A 223 -11.68 24.12 -5.39
C LEU A 223 -12.92 23.54 -4.69
N ASP A 224 -13.89 24.40 -4.40
CA ASP A 224 -15.25 23.98 -4.03
C ASP A 224 -15.96 23.33 -5.23
N THR A 225 -16.65 22.21 -4.97
CA THR A 225 -17.39 21.47 -6.01
C THR A 225 -18.88 21.38 -5.72
N PRO A 226 -19.71 21.15 -6.76
CA PRO A 226 -21.07 20.66 -6.55
C PRO A 226 -21.08 19.35 -5.74
N ILE A 227 -22.21 19.07 -5.09
CA ILE A 227 -22.43 17.82 -4.33
C ILE A 227 -22.59 16.66 -5.33
N ALA A 228 -21.47 16.10 -5.76
CA ALA A 228 -21.36 15.12 -6.83
C ALA A 228 -20.02 14.37 -6.77
N GLU A 229 -19.87 13.50 -5.77
CA GLU A 229 -18.64 12.78 -5.41
C GLU A 229 -18.01 12.05 -6.58
N ASN A 230 -18.84 11.36 -7.38
CA ASN A 230 -18.37 10.66 -8.57
C ASN A 230 -17.74 11.61 -9.61
N SER A 231 -18.30 12.81 -9.76
CA SER A 231 -17.87 13.78 -10.76
C SER A 231 -16.56 14.44 -10.36
N PHE A 232 -16.46 14.98 -9.14
CA PHE A 232 -15.23 15.65 -8.71
C PHE A 232 -14.08 14.66 -8.49
N THR A 233 -14.37 13.42 -8.07
CA THR A 233 -13.34 12.38 -7.98
C THR A 233 -12.81 12.01 -9.36
N GLY A 234 -13.69 11.86 -10.37
CA GLY A 234 -13.27 11.61 -11.75
C GLY A 234 -12.45 12.77 -12.35
N MET A 235 -12.85 14.01 -12.06
CA MET A 235 -12.11 15.21 -12.44
C MET A 235 -10.71 15.23 -11.81
N ALA A 236 -10.60 14.92 -10.52
CA ALA A 236 -9.32 14.81 -9.82
C ALA A 236 -8.42 13.75 -10.46
N ILE A 237 -8.95 12.57 -10.78
CA ILE A 237 -8.16 11.52 -11.43
C ILE A 237 -7.68 11.97 -12.81
N GLY A 238 -8.55 12.62 -13.60
CA GLY A 238 -8.17 13.19 -14.89
C GLY A 238 -7.07 14.26 -14.77
N ALA A 239 -7.15 15.11 -13.75
CA ALA A 239 -6.11 16.10 -13.43
C ALA A 239 -4.79 15.43 -13.01
N ALA A 240 -4.85 14.33 -12.27
CA ALA A 240 -3.68 13.56 -11.87
C ALA A 240 -2.95 12.97 -13.09
N MET A 241 -3.71 12.46 -14.07
CA MET A 241 -3.16 11.94 -15.33
C MET A 241 -2.41 13.00 -16.15
N THR A 242 -2.74 14.28 -15.98
CA THR A 242 -2.12 15.40 -16.70
C THR A 242 -1.01 16.11 -15.89
N GLY A 243 -0.65 15.58 -14.73
CA GLY A 243 0.51 16.02 -13.95
C GLY A 243 0.19 16.83 -12.69
N LEU A 244 -1.09 16.99 -12.32
CA LEU A 244 -1.46 17.54 -11.01
C LEU A 244 -1.40 16.47 -9.92
N ARG A 245 -1.44 16.90 -8.65
CA ARG A 245 -1.45 16.04 -7.47
C ARG A 245 -2.67 16.35 -6.60
N PRO A 246 -3.86 15.94 -7.03
CA PRO A 246 -5.08 16.37 -6.39
C PRO A 246 -5.36 15.59 -5.10
N ILE A 247 -5.94 16.30 -4.14
CA ILE A 247 -6.37 15.82 -2.84
C ILE A 247 -7.89 15.93 -2.84
N VAL A 248 -8.55 14.79 -2.92
CA VAL A 248 -10.00 14.66 -2.90
C VAL A 248 -10.45 14.58 -1.45
N GLU A 249 -11.23 15.56 -0.99
CA GLU A 249 -11.88 15.52 0.32
C GLU A 249 -13.34 15.08 0.16
N GLY A 250 -13.70 13.96 0.79
CA GLY A 250 -15.10 13.61 1.04
C GLY A 250 -15.55 14.22 2.36
N MET A 251 -16.66 14.96 2.37
CA MET A 251 -17.24 15.54 3.60
C MET A 251 -17.44 14.48 4.70
N ASN A 252 -17.84 13.28 4.31
CA ASN A 252 -17.75 12.05 5.09
C ASN A 252 -17.29 10.95 4.13
N MET A 253 -16.37 10.09 4.56
CA MET A 253 -15.90 8.96 3.74
C MET A 253 -17.06 8.10 3.24
N GLY A 254 -18.13 7.93 4.04
CA GLY A 254 -19.37 7.24 3.68
C GLY A 254 -19.94 7.65 2.31
N PHE A 255 -19.85 8.93 1.96
CA PHE A 255 -20.43 9.47 0.73
C PHE A 255 -19.58 9.15 -0.51
N LEU A 256 -18.29 8.86 -0.35
CA LEU A 256 -17.42 8.43 -1.43
C LEU A 256 -17.77 7.04 -1.98
N LEU A 257 -18.73 6.32 -1.38
CA LEU A 257 -19.36 5.18 -2.03
C LEU A 257 -20.02 5.55 -3.37
N LEU A 258 -20.51 6.80 -3.52
CA LEU A 258 -21.01 7.30 -4.80
C LEU A 258 -19.89 7.40 -5.85
N ALA A 259 -18.64 7.60 -5.42
CA ALA A 259 -17.45 7.64 -6.26
C ALA A 259 -16.72 6.28 -6.36
N PHE A 260 -17.27 5.19 -5.83
CA PHE A 260 -16.56 3.91 -5.70
C PHE A 260 -15.99 3.41 -7.03
N ASN A 261 -16.71 3.58 -8.15
CA ASN A 261 -16.22 3.20 -9.48
C ASN A 261 -14.97 4.00 -9.89
N GLN A 262 -14.92 5.31 -9.61
CA GLN A 262 -13.74 6.14 -9.88
C GLN A 262 -12.56 5.67 -9.04
N ILE A 263 -12.78 5.43 -7.75
CA ILE A 263 -11.73 4.99 -6.82
C ILE A 263 -11.22 3.59 -7.22
N SER A 264 -12.12 2.65 -7.50
CA SER A 264 -11.75 1.28 -7.82
C SER A 264 -11.07 1.18 -9.19
N ASN A 265 -11.79 1.57 -10.24
CA ASN A 265 -11.36 1.26 -11.61
C ASN A 265 -10.39 2.31 -12.15
N ASN A 266 -10.54 3.58 -11.74
CA ASN A 266 -9.71 4.65 -12.27
C ASN A 266 -8.50 4.93 -11.37
N CYS A 267 -8.66 5.13 -10.05
CA CYS A 267 -7.50 5.27 -9.17
C CYS A 267 -6.67 3.98 -9.14
N GLY A 268 -7.28 2.86 -8.76
CA GLY A 268 -6.55 1.61 -8.49
C GLY A 268 -5.94 0.96 -9.73
N MET A 269 -6.63 0.98 -10.87
CA MET A 269 -6.24 0.13 -12.01
C MET A 269 -5.59 0.87 -13.18
N LEU A 270 -5.77 2.20 -13.34
CA LEU A 270 -5.30 2.89 -14.56
C LEU A 270 -3.78 2.85 -14.75
N HIS A 271 -3.00 2.89 -13.68
CA HIS A 271 -1.55 2.74 -13.79
C HIS A 271 -1.20 1.39 -14.46
N TYR A 272 -1.86 0.32 -14.03
CA TYR A 272 -1.65 -1.03 -14.58
C TYR A 272 -2.21 -1.18 -15.99
N THR A 273 -3.46 -0.78 -16.24
CA THR A 273 -4.14 -0.98 -17.54
C THR A 273 -3.56 -0.10 -18.65
N SER A 274 -2.95 1.03 -18.30
CA SER A 274 -2.21 1.87 -19.24
C SER A 274 -0.78 1.38 -19.51
N GLY A 275 -0.31 0.30 -18.87
CA GLY A 275 1.08 -0.15 -18.99
C GLY A 275 2.07 0.85 -18.40
N GLY A 276 1.69 1.56 -17.33
CA GLY A 276 2.52 2.56 -16.66
C GLY A 276 2.62 3.90 -17.37
N GLN A 277 1.79 4.16 -18.39
CA GLN A 277 1.78 5.45 -19.10
C GLN A 277 1.18 6.57 -18.25
N PHE A 278 0.19 6.25 -17.41
CA PHE A 278 -0.39 7.20 -16.45
C PHE A 278 0.08 6.88 -15.04
N LYS A 279 0.48 7.92 -14.31
CA LYS A 279 0.56 7.89 -12.85
C LYS A 279 -0.70 8.51 -12.28
N ILE A 280 -1.10 8.08 -11.10
CA ILE A 280 -2.31 8.56 -10.43
C ILE A 280 -1.96 9.03 -9.01
N PRO A 281 -1.19 10.13 -8.85
CA PRO A 281 -0.82 10.67 -7.54
C PRO A 281 -2.00 11.41 -6.89
N VAL A 282 -3.01 10.65 -6.47
CA VAL A 282 -4.23 11.16 -5.83
C VAL A 282 -4.22 10.78 -4.36
N VAL A 283 -4.53 11.75 -3.50
CA VAL A 283 -4.88 11.47 -2.09
C VAL A 283 -6.38 11.57 -1.95
N ILE A 284 -7.02 10.54 -1.43
CA ILE A 284 -8.43 10.58 -1.02
C ILE A 284 -8.44 10.64 0.49
N ARG A 285 -9.08 11.66 1.05
CA ARG A 285 -9.16 11.86 2.49
C ARG A 285 -10.57 12.24 2.90
N GLY A 286 -10.84 12.10 4.19
CA GLY A 286 -12.07 12.55 4.79
C GLY A 286 -12.29 11.89 6.15
N PRO A 287 -13.20 12.45 6.94
CA PRO A 287 -13.60 11.85 8.20
C PRO A 287 -14.41 10.58 7.99
N GLY A 288 -14.10 9.55 8.77
CA GLY A 288 -14.92 8.36 8.93
C GLY A 288 -15.08 7.95 10.39
N GLY A 289 -15.60 6.73 10.59
CA GLY A 289 -15.80 6.13 11.90
C GLY A 289 -17.08 6.58 12.59
N VAL A 290 -17.35 6.00 13.76
CA VAL A 290 -18.54 6.32 14.55
C VAL A 290 -18.30 7.61 15.33
N GLY A 291 -19.10 8.62 15.01
CA GLY A 291 -19.11 9.91 15.70
C GLY A 291 -19.81 9.87 17.05
N ARG A 292 -20.61 10.89 17.35
CA ARG A 292 -21.50 10.94 18.52
C ARG A 292 -22.93 11.11 18.05
N GLN A 293 -23.67 10.00 18.01
CA GLN A 293 -25.09 9.98 17.64
C GLN A 293 -25.35 10.56 16.25
N LEU A 294 -24.51 10.23 15.28
CA LEU A 294 -24.69 10.66 13.88
C LEU A 294 -25.60 9.71 13.07
N GLY A 295 -26.04 8.61 13.69
CA GLY A 295 -26.85 7.58 13.03
C GLY A 295 -26.06 6.73 12.03
N ALA A 296 -26.76 5.91 11.27
CA ALA A 296 -26.16 4.85 10.47
C ALA A 296 -25.32 5.38 9.29
N GLU A 297 -25.83 6.35 8.55
CA GLU A 297 -25.24 6.81 7.27
C GLU A 297 -23.98 7.65 7.45
N HIS A 298 -23.84 8.34 8.59
CA HIS A 298 -22.66 9.16 8.92
C HIS A 298 -21.62 8.42 9.78
N SER A 299 -21.86 7.14 10.10
CA SER A 299 -21.03 6.33 11.00
C SER A 299 -20.54 5.04 10.33
N GLN A 300 -20.44 5.04 9.00
CA GLN A 300 -19.92 3.92 8.23
C GLN A 300 -18.40 3.79 8.39
N ARG A 301 -17.90 2.56 8.27
CA ARG A 301 -16.48 2.19 8.35
C ARG A 301 -16.09 1.60 7.00
N LEU A 302 -15.41 2.38 6.17
CA LEU A 302 -15.18 2.05 4.75
C LEU A 302 -13.81 1.45 4.45
N GLU A 303 -12.98 1.25 5.46
CA GLU A 303 -11.64 0.68 5.31
C GLU A 303 -11.69 -0.66 4.57
N SER A 304 -12.66 -1.53 4.95
CA SER A 304 -12.88 -2.85 4.34
C SER A 304 -13.33 -2.78 2.87
N TYR A 305 -14.20 -1.82 2.53
CA TYR A 305 -14.71 -1.65 1.16
C TYR A 305 -13.55 -1.40 0.19
N PHE A 306 -12.64 -0.51 0.58
CA PHE A 306 -11.50 -0.13 -0.24
C PHE A 306 -10.34 -1.12 -0.14
N GLN A 307 -10.20 -1.90 0.94
CA GLN A 307 -9.09 -2.84 1.12
C GLN A 307 -8.99 -3.87 -0.02
N SER A 308 -10.10 -4.25 -0.65
CA SER A 308 -10.12 -5.20 -1.75
C SER A 308 -9.58 -4.64 -3.08
N ILE A 309 -9.54 -3.32 -3.27
CA ILE A 309 -9.20 -2.66 -4.54
C ILE A 309 -7.70 -2.73 -4.81
N PRO A 310 -7.21 -3.40 -5.88
CA PRO A 310 -5.79 -3.42 -6.21
C PRO A 310 -5.25 -2.03 -6.58
N GLY A 311 -3.96 -1.79 -6.33
CA GLY A 311 -3.25 -0.59 -6.79
C GLY A 311 -3.46 0.68 -5.95
N ILE A 312 -4.23 0.61 -4.86
CA ILE A 312 -4.32 1.69 -3.87
C ILE A 312 -3.60 1.32 -2.58
N GLN A 313 -3.02 2.33 -1.93
CA GLN A 313 -2.48 2.23 -0.56
C GLN A 313 -3.50 2.80 0.43
N LEU A 314 -3.61 2.20 1.61
CA LEU A 314 -4.54 2.62 2.66
C LEU A 314 -3.79 2.91 3.95
N VAL A 315 -3.97 4.10 4.50
CA VAL A 315 -3.40 4.49 5.79
C VAL A 315 -4.45 5.12 6.68
N ALA A 316 -4.36 4.90 7.99
CA ALA A 316 -5.22 5.53 8.98
C ALA A 316 -4.37 6.30 9.99
N CYS A 317 -4.66 7.59 10.18
CA CYS A 317 -4.00 8.39 11.20
C CYS A 317 -4.68 8.24 12.56
N SER A 318 -3.89 8.39 13.62
CA SER A 318 -4.37 8.25 15.00
C SER A 318 -3.87 9.35 15.95
N THR A 319 -2.82 10.09 15.61
CA THR A 319 -2.25 11.18 16.41
C THR A 319 -1.97 12.40 15.52
N PRO A 320 -1.95 13.64 16.06
CA PRO A 320 -1.48 14.80 15.31
C PRO A 320 -0.12 14.58 14.63
N TYR A 321 0.84 13.93 15.32
CA TYR A 321 2.15 13.64 14.73
C TYR A 321 2.03 12.81 13.45
N ASN A 322 1.36 11.66 13.50
CA ASN A 322 1.25 10.79 12.34
C ASN A 322 0.26 11.32 11.30
N ALA A 323 -0.73 12.13 11.68
CA ALA A 323 -1.64 12.78 10.75
C ALA A 323 -0.89 13.72 9.79
N LYS A 324 -0.05 14.63 10.32
CA LYS A 324 0.83 15.50 9.50
C LYS A 324 1.79 14.67 8.65
N GLY A 325 2.51 13.73 9.27
CA GLY A 325 3.55 12.96 8.59
C GLY A 325 3.02 12.03 7.50
N LEU A 326 1.86 11.39 7.71
CA LEU A 326 1.20 10.54 6.71
C LEU A 326 0.54 11.36 5.61
N MET A 327 -0.02 12.54 5.90
CA MET A 327 -0.54 13.46 4.89
C MET A 327 0.57 13.84 3.90
N LYS A 328 1.71 14.28 4.41
CA LYS A 328 2.89 14.61 3.58
C LYS A 328 3.35 13.41 2.76
N ALA A 329 3.42 12.23 3.38
CA ALA A 329 3.83 11.01 2.70
C ALA A 329 2.85 10.61 1.57
N ALA A 330 1.54 10.74 1.82
CA ALA A 330 0.48 10.45 0.87
C ALA A 330 0.57 11.40 -0.33
N ILE A 331 0.69 12.72 -0.07
CA ILE A 331 0.81 13.73 -1.12
C ILE A 331 2.07 13.53 -1.96
N ARG A 332 3.18 13.03 -1.37
CA ARG A 332 4.44 12.72 -2.07
C ARG A 332 4.42 11.38 -2.81
N SER A 333 3.40 10.54 -2.62
CA SER A 333 3.30 9.23 -3.28
C SER A 333 2.92 9.37 -4.75
N GLU A 334 3.52 8.56 -5.62
CA GLU A 334 3.13 8.46 -7.03
C GLU A 334 1.93 7.53 -7.27
N ASN A 335 1.50 6.83 -6.21
CA ASN A 335 0.36 5.92 -6.21
C ASN A 335 -0.85 6.57 -5.52
N PRO A 336 -2.07 6.11 -5.81
CA PRO A 336 -3.25 6.55 -5.09
C PRO A 336 -3.19 6.11 -3.62
N VAL A 337 -3.43 7.05 -2.71
CA VAL A 337 -3.47 6.81 -1.26
C VAL A 337 -4.81 7.23 -0.70
N ILE A 338 -5.46 6.35 0.05
CA ILE A 338 -6.61 6.72 0.89
C ILE A 338 -6.11 6.93 2.33
N LEU A 339 -6.29 8.13 2.83
CA LEU A 339 -5.94 8.54 4.19
C LEU A 339 -7.22 8.64 5.03
N PHE A 340 -7.43 7.66 5.90
CA PHE A 340 -8.57 7.62 6.80
C PHE A 340 -8.32 8.49 8.02
N GLU A 341 -9.25 9.42 8.23
CA GLU A 341 -9.33 10.26 9.42
C GLU A 341 -10.52 9.81 10.27
N HIS A 342 -10.52 10.17 11.55
CA HIS A 342 -11.61 9.81 12.44
C HIS A 342 -12.22 11.05 13.07
N VAL A 343 -13.55 11.21 12.93
CA VAL A 343 -14.32 12.39 13.37
C VAL A 343 -13.97 12.81 14.81
N LEU A 344 -13.94 11.83 15.72
CA LEU A 344 -13.70 12.10 17.14
C LEU A 344 -12.24 12.37 17.53
N LEU A 345 -11.30 12.20 16.60
CA LEU A 345 -9.88 12.46 16.87
C LEU A 345 -9.44 13.88 16.45
N TYR A 346 -10.25 14.63 15.70
CA TYR A 346 -9.85 15.97 15.22
C TYR A 346 -9.45 16.94 16.33
N ASN A 347 -10.12 16.88 17.48
CA ASN A 347 -9.85 17.74 18.63
C ASN A 347 -8.78 17.17 19.57
N LEU A 348 -8.10 16.09 19.19
CA LEU A 348 -6.97 15.59 19.94
C LEU A 348 -5.81 16.56 19.81
N LYS A 349 -5.23 16.96 20.95
CA LYS A 349 -4.12 17.90 21.03
C LYS A 349 -2.82 17.16 21.35
N GLU A 350 -1.76 17.48 20.62
CA GLU A 350 -0.42 16.95 20.84
C GLU A 350 0.62 18.04 20.53
N ARG A 351 1.79 17.96 21.18
CA ARG A 351 2.96 18.74 20.80
C ARG A 351 3.76 17.95 19.76
N ILE A 352 3.90 18.48 18.55
CA ILE A 352 4.67 17.84 17.48
C ILE A 352 5.96 18.65 17.20
N PRO A 353 6.99 18.04 16.58
CA PRO A 353 8.22 18.74 16.25
C PRO A 353 8.02 19.88 15.23
N ASP A 354 8.79 20.96 15.37
CA ASP A 354 8.83 22.06 14.39
C ASP A 354 9.64 21.70 13.12
N GLU A 355 10.47 20.67 13.20
CA GLU A 355 11.30 20.22 12.08
C GLU A 355 10.49 19.52 10.98
N GLU A 356 11.03 19.49 9.76
CA GLU A 356 10.40 18.72 8.69
C GLU A 356 10.50 17.23 8.98
N TYR A 357 9.37 16.53 8.94
CA TYR A 357 9.31 15.08 9.00
C TYR A 357 8.25 14.52 8.05
N VAL A 358 8.42 13.25 7.67
CA VAL A 358 7.49 12.48 6.84
C VAL A 358 7.41 11.08 7.42
N CYS A 359 6.20 10.54 7.55
CA CYS A 359 6.02 9.15 7.99
C CYS A 359 6.14 8.19 6.82
N ASN A 360 6.49 6.94 7.09
CA ASN A 360 6.39 5.89 6.09
C ASN A 360 4.93 5.39 6.00
N LEU A 361 4.38 5.29 4.78
CA LEU A 361 3.03 4.81 4.53
C LEU A 361 2.86 3.32 4.85
N GLU A 362 3.94 2.55 4.89
CA GLU A 362 3.93 1.08 5.01
C GLU A 362 4.51 0.58 6.34
N GLU A 363 4.54 1.44 7.37
CA GLU A 363 5.17 1.13 8.65
C GLU A 363 4.16 1.22 9.80
N ALA A 364 4.19 0.24 10.69
CA ALA A 364 3.43 0.27 11.94
C ALA A 364 4.18 1.07 13.03
N GLU A 365 3.45 1.60 14.01
CA GLU A 365 4.00 2.33 15.15
C GLU A 365 3.98 1.45 16.40
N MET A 366 5.13 1.29 17.05
CA MET A 366 5.21 0.70 18.39
C MET A 366 4.73 1.72 19.43
N VAL A 367 3.51 1.56 19.93
CA VAL A 367 2.90 2.49 20.90
C VAL A 367 3.34 2.18 22.32
N ARG A 368 3.46 0.89 22.65
CA ARG A 368 3.91 0.42 23.96
C ARG A 368 4.63 -0.92 23.80
N PRO A 369 5.89 -1.06 24.25
CA PRO A 369 6.54 -2.37 24.28
C PRO A 369 5.91 -3.27 25.35
N GLY A 370 5.89 -4.57 25.10
CA GLY A 370 5.50 -5.57 26.10
C GLY A 370 5.89 -6.99 25.72
N GLU A 371 5.58 -7.96 26.59
CA GLU A 371 6.02 -9.35 26.43
C GLU A 371 4.88 -10.39 26.42
N HIS A 372 3.71 -10.10 27.00
CA HIS A 372 2.70 -11.15 27.23
C HIS A 372 1.73 -11.37 26.05
N VAL A 373 1.36 -10.30 25.35
CA VAL A 373 0.40 -10.34 24.24
C VAL A 373 0.66 -9.20 23.26
N THR A 374 0.52 -9.45 21.96
CA THR A 374 0.53 -8.42 20.91
C THR A 374 -0.90 -7.91 20.72
N ILE A 375 -1.14 -6.62 20.89
CA ILE A 375 -2.41 -5.95 20.59
C ILE A 375 -2.22 -5.06 19.36
N LEU A 376 -2.87 -5.42 18.26
CA LEU A 376 -2.86 -4.67 17.00
C LEU A 376 -4.11 -3.80 16.92
N THR A 377 -3.95 -2.52 16.60
CA THR A 377 -5.05 -1.57 16.49
C THR A 377 -4.75 -0.47 15.48
N TYR A 378 -5.71 0.40 15.19
CA TYR A 378 -5.50 1.59 14.36
C TYR A 378 -6.53 2.67 14.72
N SER A 379 -6.25 3.89 14.27
CA SER A 379 -7.17 5.04 14.39
C SER A 379 -7.65 5.22 15.84
N ARG A 380 -8.95 5.41 16.06
CA ARG A 380 -9.53 5.67 17.38
C ARG A 380 -9.36 4.50 18.37
N MET A 381 -9.31 3.26 17.88
CA MET A 381 -9.19 2.10 18.77
C MET A 381 -7.85 2.07 19.53
N ARG A 382 -6.81 2.79 19.04
CA ARG A 382 -5.59 3.09 19.81
C ARG A 382 -5.90 3.59 21.21
N TYR A 383 -6.82 4.54 21.36
CA TYR A 383 -7.13 5.14 22.65
C TYR A 383 -7.91 4.18 23.57
N HIS A 384 -8.78 3.35 23.00
CA HIS A 384 -9.51 2.33 23.75
C HIS A 384 -8.55 1.24 24.26
N VAL A 385 -7.60 0.82 23.41
CA VAL A 385 -6.53 -0.12 23.79
C VAL A 385 -5.63 0.47 24.86
N MET A 386 -5.21 1.73 24.74
CA MET A 386 -4.36 2.36 25.77
C MET A 386 -5.08 2.56 27.11
N GLN A 387 -6.40 2.74 27.11
CA GLN A 387 -7.21 2.71 28.34
C GLN A 387 -7.24 1.30 28.95
N ALA A 388 -7.46 0.26 28.13
CA ALA A 388 -7.43 -1.13 28.58
C ALA A 388 -6.04 -1.55 29.10
N ALA A 389 -4.97 -1.08 28.45
CA ALA A 389 -3.59 -1.36 28.82
C ALA A 389 -3.26 -0.90 30.25
N LYS A 390 -3.78 0.25 30.68
CA LYS A 390 -3.63 0.72 32.08
C LYS A 390 -4.20 -0.30 33.08
N THR A 391 -5.39 -0.82 32.80
CA THR A 391 -6.04 -1.83 33.64
C THR A 391 -5.30 -3.16 33.59
N LEU A 392 -4.81 -3.57 32.42
CA LEU A 392 -4.05 -4.81 32.23
C LEU A 392 -2.73 -4.80 33.01
N VAL A 393 -1.98 -3.70 32.97
CA VAL A 393 -0.74 -3.54 33.75
C VAL A 393 -1.02 -3.64 35.25
N ASN A 394 -2.08 -3.01 35.74
CA ASN A 394 -2.48 -3.12 37.15
C ASN A 394 -2.86 -4.56 37.56
N LYS A 395 -3.27 -5.40 36.61
CA LYS A 395 -3.59 -6.81 36.80
C LYS A 395 -2.38 -7.74 36.60
N GLY A 396 -1.19 -7.20 36.29
CA GLY A 396 0.04 -7.98 36.09
C GLY A 396 0.26 -8.48 34.65
N TYR A 397 -0.49 -7.98 33.67
CA TYR A 397 -0.25 -8.26 32.26
C TYR A 397 0.65 -7.19 31.62
N ASP A 398 1.46 -7.60 30.66
CA ASP A 398 2.36 -6.71 29.92
C ASP A 398 2.04 -6.71 28.40
N PRO A 399 1.01 -5.95 27.96
CA PRO A 399 0.57 -5.96 26.56
C PRO A 399 1.45 -5.09 25.65
N GLU A 400 2.06 -5.69 24.64
CA GLU A 400 2.65 -4.96 23.53
C GLU A 400 1.54 -4.33 22.67
N VAL A 401 1.59 -3.03 22.41
CA VAL A 401 0.57 -2.32 21.62
C VAL A 401 1.20 -1.74 20.37
N ILE A 402 0.64 -2.10 19.22
CA ILE A 402 1.06 -1.63 17.90
C ILE A 402 -0.12 -0.96 17.22
N ASP A 403 0.07 0.28 16.80
CA ASP A 403 -0.82 0.94 15.85
C ASP A 403 -0.35 0.59 14.44
N ILE A 404 -1.15 -0.17 13.69
CA ILE A 404 -0.71 -0.71 12.40
C ILE A 404 -0.53 0.38 11.34
N ARG A 405 -1.21 1.54 11.46
CA ARG A 405 -1.26 2.69 10.54
C ARG A 405 -1.53 2.33 9.07
N SER A 406 -0.69 1.54 8.43
CA SER A 406 -0.87 0.96 7.12
C SER A 406 -1.87 -0.19 7.13
N LEU A 407 -3.02 0.02 6.49
CA LEU A 407 -4.07 -0.98 6.33
C LEU A 407 -3.90 -1.78 5.03
N LYS A 408 -3.10 -1.25 4.10
CA LYS A 408 -2.73 -1.87 2.84
C LYS A 408 -1.51 -1.18 2.22
N PRO A 409 -0.36 -1.88 2.10
CA PRO A 409 -0.06 -3.22 2.62
C PRO A 409 0.11 -3.24 4.15
N PHE A 410 0.03 -4.41 4.79
CA PHE A 410 0.37 -4.52 6.21
C PHE A 410 1.88 -4.56 6.43
N ASP A 411 2.36 -3.93 7.50
CA ASP A 411 3.74 -4.07 7.98
C ASP A 411 3.94 -5.42 8.69
N LEU A 412 4.05 -6.49 7.90
CA LEU A 412 4.26 -7.84 8.43
C LEU A 412 5.63 -8.01 9.10
N TYR A 413 6.59 -7.13 8.86
CA TYR A 413 7.88 -7.18 9.52
C TYR A 413 7.75 -6.83 11.01
N THR A 414 7.18 -5.66 11.30
CA THR A 414 6.98 -5.21 12.69
C THR A 414 5.99 -6.12 13.42
N ILE A 415 4.88 -6.47 12.76
CA ILE A 415 3.88 -7.38 13.33
C ILE A 415 4.50 -8.75 13.61
N GLY A 416 5.23 -9.33 12.64
CA GLY A 416 5.86 -10.63 12.80
C GLY A 416 6.86 -10.68 13.95
N ASN A 417 7.66 -9.63 14.15
CA ASN A 417 8.59 -9.55 15.28
C ASN A 417 7.87 -9.53 16.64
N SER A 418 6.74 -8.82 16.72
CA SER A 418 5.87 -8.79 17.90
C SER A 418 5.25 -10.15 18.18
N VAL A 419 4.70 -10.80 17.15
CA VAL A 419 4.09 -12.15 17.26
C VAL A 419 5.09 -13.19 17.74
N LYS A 420 6.31 -13.19 17.18
CA LYS A 420 7.39 -14.10 17.58
C LYS A 420 7.83 -13.93 19.03
N LYS A 421 7.61 -12.74 19.60
CA LYS A 421 7.98 -12.43 20.98
C LYS A 421 6.87 -12.79 21.97
N THR A 422 5.62 -12.47 21.65
CA THR A 422 4.52 -12.59 22.62
C THR A 422 3.64 -13.82 22.42
N HIS A 423 3.72 -14.47 21.26
CA HIS A 423 3.01 -15.70 20.90
C HIS A 423 1.48 -15.65 20.92
N ARG A 424 0.89 -14.48 21.25
CA ARG A 424 -0.56 -14.27 21.37
C ARG A 424 -0.94 -12.95 20.70
N VAL A 425 -2.03 -12.95 19.95
CA VAL A 425 -2.46 -11.79 19.17
C VAL A 425 -3.91 -11.45 19.45
N LEU A 426 -4.14 -10.19 19.78
CA LEU A 426 -5.46 -9.56 19.85
C LEU A 426 -5.51 -8.41 18.82
N ILE A 427 -6.46 -8.48 17.89
CA ILE A 427 -6.75 -7.38 16.96
C ILE A 427 -7.95 -6.60 17.50
N VAL A 428 -7.84 -5.26 17.54
CA VAL A 428 -8.90 -4.36 18.01
C VAL A 428 -9.18 -3.31 16.95
N GLU A 429 -10.38 -3.37 16.37
CA GLU A 429 -10.82 -2.47 15.30
C GLU A 429 -12.23 -1.92 15.52
N GLU A 430 -12.51 -0.78 14.90
CA GLU A 430 -13.85 -0.17 14.87
C GLU A 430 -14.70 -0.67 13.69
N CYS A 431 -14.06 -1.29 12.69
CA CYS A 431 -14.72 -1.83 11.50
C CYS A 431 -15.75 -2.93 11.86
N MET A 432 -16.56 -3.31 10.88
CA MET A 432 -17.46 -4.47 11.00
C MET A 432 -16.67 -5.76 11.20
N ARG A 433 -17.19 -6.69 12.01
CA ARG A 433 -16.57 -8.01 12.17
C ARG A 433 -16.50 -8.78 10.83
N THR A 434 -17.58 -8.77 10.07
CA THR A 434 -17.67 -9.47 8.79
C THR A 434 -16.97 -8.64 7.71
N GLY A 435 -15.93 -9.21 7.09
CA GLY A 435 -15.17 -8.54 6.03
C GLY A 435 -14.31 -7.35 6.50
N GLY A 436 -14.15 -7.15 7.81
CA GLY A 436 -13.31 -6.09 8.38
C GLY A 436 -11.82 -6.28 8.09
N ILE A 437 -11.03 -5.23 8.37
CA ILE A 437 -9.57 -5.25 8.23
C ILE A 437 -8.97 -6.37 9.10
N GLY A 438 -9.54 -6.58 10.29
CA GLY A 438 -9.10 -7.63 11.21
C GLY A 438 -9.19 -9.04 10.62
N ALA A 439 -10.13 -9.32 9.70
CA ALA A 439 -10.22 -10.61 9.04
C ALA A 439 -9.04 -10.85 8.09
N SER A 440 -8.74 -9.87 7.22
CA SER A 440 -7.58 -9.91 6.33
C SER A 440 -6.26 -9.97 7.09
N LEU A 441 -6.15 -9.23 8.21
CA LEU A 441 -4.98 -9.22 9.07
C LEU A 441 -4.79 -10.56 9.79
N THR A 442 -5.87 -11.15 10.29
CA THR A 442 -5.86 -12.50 10.90
C THR A 442 -5.34 -13.54 9.91
N ALA A 443 -5.81 -13.49 8.66
CA ALA A 443 -5.35 -14.39 7.60
C ALA A 443 -3.86 -14.18 7.30
N ALA A 444 -3.42 -12.93 7.11
CA ALA A 444 -2.02 -12.61 6.84
C ALA A 444 -1.08 -13.07 7.98
N ILE A 445 -1.48 -12.91 9.24
CA ILE A 445 -0.67 -13.37 10.38
C ILE A 445 -0.64 -14.91 10.42
N SER A 446 -1.79 -15.57 10.25
CA SER A 446 -1.86 -17.03 10.24
C SER A 446 -1.01 -17.63 9.11
N GLU A 447 -1.06 -17.08 7.90
CA GLU A 447 -0.27 -17.57 6.76
C GLU A 447 1.24 -17.43 6.95
N ASN A 448 1.70 -16.40 7.66
CA ASN A 448 3.12 -16.07 7.78
C ASN A 448 3.75 -16.49 9.12
N PHE A 449 2.96 -16.62 10.18
CA PHE A 449 3.45 -16.74 11.56
C PHE A 449 2.72 -17.77 12.43
N ASN A 450 1.89 -18.66 11.86
CA ASN A 450 1.13 -19.64 12.63
C ASN A 450 1.99 -20.49 13.59
N ASP A 451 3.22 -20.86 13.19
CA ASP A 451 4.12 -21.66 14.02
C ASP A 451 4.57 -20.96 15.32
N TYR A 452 4.36 -19.65 15.43
CA TYR A 452 4.70 -18.87 16.62
C TYR A 452 3.50 -18.60 17.53
N LEU A 453 2.29 -19.03 17.17
CA LEU A 453 1.08 -18.74 17.93
C LEU A 453 0.79 -19.84 18.96
N ASP A 454 0.73 -19.47 20.24
CA ASP A 454 0.32 -20.35 21.34
C ASP A 454 -1.22 -20.44 21.47
N ALA A 455 -1.94 -19.49 20.89
CA ALA A 455 -3.39 -19.41 20.94
C ALA A 455 -3.97 -18.85 19.63
N PRO A 456 -5.24 -19.18 19.30
CA PRO A 456 -5.91 -18.57 18.15
C PRO A 456 -5.93 -17.05 18.24
N ILE A 457 -5.73 -16.38 17.11
CA ILE A 457 -5.85 -14.92 17.01
C ILE A 457 -7.29 -14.51 17.35
N VAL A 458 -7.44 -13.57 18.27
CA VAL A 458 -8.76 -13.01 18.61
C VAL A 458 -8.90 -11.65 17.93
N CYS A 459 -10.03 -11.43 17.26
CA CYS A 459 -10.39 -10.14 16.68
C CYS A 459 -11.64 -9.57 17.36
N LEU A 460 -11.48 -8.40 17.98
CA LEU A 460 -12.56 -7.59 18.52
C LEU A 460 -12.89 -6.48 17.52
N SER A 461 -14.07 -6.57 16.95
CA SER A 461 -14.61 -5.61 15.98
C SER A 461 -15.96 -5.11 16.46
N SER A 462 -16.47 -4.03 15.86
CA SER A 462 -17.83 -3.56 16.14
C SER A 462 -18.88 -4.59 15.70
N GLN A 463 -20.05 -4.56 16.35
CA GLN A 463 -21.17 -5.42 15.99
C GLN A 463 -21.60 -5.19 14.54
N ASP A 464 -22.03 -6.27 13.89
CA ASP A 464 -22.44 -6.28 12.48
C ASP A 464 -23.89 -5.80 12.31
N VAL A 465 -24.11 -4.54 12.68
CA VAL A 465 -25.40 -3.84 12.61
C VAL A 465 -25.18 -2.39 12.17
N PRO A 466 -26.19 -1.74 11.56
CA PRO A 466 -26.18 -0.30 11.35
C PRO A 466 -26.01 0.44 12.68
N THR A 467 -25.17 1.48 12.70
CA THR A 467 -24.90 2.25 13.92
C THR A 467 -26.18 2.96 14.39
N PRO A 468 -26.70 2.63 15.59
CA PRO A 468 -27.93 3.24 16.10
C PRO A 468 -27.68 4.66 16.62
N TYR A 469 -28.70 5.51 16.56
CA TYR A 469 -28.63 6.90 17.07
C TYR A 469 -28.66 6.98 18.61
N ALA A 470 -29.40 6.09 19.27
CA ALA A 470 -29.55 6.12 20.72
C ALA A 470 -28.22 5.80 21.40
N LYS A 471 -27.74 6.72 22.26
CA LYS A 471 -26.40 6.64 22.85
C LYS A 471 -26.07 5.29 23.50
N PRO A 472 -26.94 4.71 24.35
CA PRO A 472 -26.64 3.41 24.96
C PRO A 472 -26.45 2.30 23.93
N LEU A 473 -27.23 2.32 22.84
CA LEU A 473 -27.12 1.32 21.77
C LEU A 473 -25.86 1.55 20.93
N GLU A 474 -25.49 2.81 20.65
CA GLU A 474 -24.25 3.15 19.93
C GLU A 474 -23.03 2.65 20.70
N ASP A 475 -23.01 2.84 22.03
CA ASP A 475 -21.90 2.36 22.86
C ASP A 475 -21.80 0.83 22.90
N TRP A 476 -22.94 0.13 22.77
CA TRP A 476 -22.99 -1.34 22.77
C TRP A 476 -22.47 -1.96 21.47
N THR A 477 -22.65 -1.27 20.34
CA THR A 477 -22.13 -1.75 19.04
C THR A 477 -20.61 -1.65 18.96
N LEU A 478 -20.00 -0.69 19.67
CA LEU A 478 -18.55 -0.46 19.66
C LEU A 478 -17.78 -1.39 20.62
N VAL A 479 -16.49 -1.55 20.34
CA VAL A 479 -15.54 -2.21 21.26
C VAL A 479 -15.18 -1.25 22.39
N GLN A 480 -15.39 -1.68 23.62
CA GLN A 480 -15.13 -0.90 24.84
C GLN A 480 -13.92 -1.46 25.59
N PRO A 481 -13.15 -0.63 26.33
CA PRO A 481 -11.97 -1.07 27.08
C PRO A 481 -12.16 -2.32 27.95
N PRO A 482 -13.29 -2.51 28.69
CA PRO A 482 -13.51 -3.72 29.46
C PRO A 482 -13.55 -5.02 28.62
N LYS A 483 -14.07 -4.95 27.38
CA LYS A 483 -14.08 -6.10 26.46
C LYS A 483 -12.64 -6.49 26.05
N ILE A 484 -11.77 -5.49 25.86
CA ILE A 484 -10.34 -5.69 25.53
C ILE A 484 -9.62 -6.36 26.72
N VAL A 485 -9.84 -5.87 27.93
CA VAL A 485 -9.27 -6.46 29.15
C VAL A 485 -9.67 -7.93 29.28
N ALA A 486 -10.97 -8.23 29.17
CA ALA A 486 -11.48 -9.60 29.27
C ALA A 486 -10.89 -10.54 28.20
N ALA A 487 -10.75 -10.06 26.97
CA ALA A 487 -10.16 -10.85 25.89
C ALA A 487 -8.68 -11.17 26.13
N VAL A 488 -7.89 -10.23 26.66
CA VAL A 488 -6.49 -10.47 27.02
C VAL A 488 -6.39 -11.47 28.18
N GLU A 489 -7.23 -11.33 29.20
CA GLU A 489 -7.28 -12.28 30.33
C GLU A 489 -7.57 -13.70 29.83
N GLN A 490 -8.54 -13.87 28.93
CA GLN A 490 -8.87 -15.16 28.33
C GLN A 490 -7.73 -15.72 27.47
N LEU A 491 -7.12 -14.90 26.61
CA LEU A 491 -5.99 -15.30 25.77
C LEU A 491 -4.79 -15.78 26.58
N CYS A 492 -4.50 -15.12 27.70
CA CYS A 492 -3.37 -15.46 28.56
C CYS A 492 -3.64 -16.66 29.50
N GLN A 493 -4.90 -17.08 29.64
CA GLN A 493 -5.28 -18.28 30.40
C GLN A 493 -5.12 -19.58 29.61
N HIS A 494 -5.16 -19.51 28.27
CA HIS A 494 -4.86 -20.66 27.42
C HIS A 494 -3.36 -21.02 27.55
N LYS A 495 -3.10 -22.13 28.23
CA LYS A 495 -1.78 -22.75 28.37
C LYS A 495 -1.56 -23.84 27.34
#